data_AF-A0A2E8VZ46-F1
#
_entry.id   AF-A0A2E8VZ46-F1
#
_cell.length_a   1.000
_cell.length_b   1.000
_cell.length_c   1.000
_cell.angle_alpha   90.00
_cell.angle_beta   90.00
_cell.angle_gamma   90.00
#
_symmetry.space_group_name_H-M   'P 1'
#
loop_
_entity.id
_entity.type
_entity.pdbx_description
1 polymer ?
#
loop_
_entity_poly.entity_id
_entity_poly.type
_entity_poly.pdbx_seq_one_letter_code
_entity_poly.pdbx_strand_id
1 'polypeptide(L)'
;IGMQDQWFTFNMFDAQAWWSRDVIMGRIDLPTQEVMISDVNDRVAREDAGQDDYDAIWYQGDYVKELIDETDYPSFDVEGACKVFKEWKGHKKKNIMTFRDNSYKSVITGSMAPIHHTPWKDAMDDTIESYLLN
;
A
#
# COMPACT_ATOMS: atom_id res chain seq x y z
N ILE A 1 -5.42 -8.28 11.53
CA ILE A 1 -5.55 -7.34 10.40
C ILE A 1 -4.85 -6.05 10.79
N GLY A 2 -3.99 -5.53 9.92
CA GLY A 2 -3.35 -4.21 10.05
C GLY A 2 -2.39 -4.05 11.23
N MET A 3 -1.74 -5.14 11.67
CA MET A 3 -0.77 -5.08 12.78
C MET A 3 0.66 -4.77 12.33
N GLN A 4 0.93 -4.86 11.02
CA GLN A 4 2.17 -4.43 10.39
C GLN A 4 2.28 -2.90 10.39
N ASP A 5 3.49 -2.37 10.34
CA ASP A 5 3.74 -0.99 9.93
C ASP A 5 3.29 -0.76 8.47
N GLN A 6 3.02 0.48 8.05
CA GLN A 6 2.13 0.73 6.92
C GLN A 6 2.72 1.67 5.86
N TRP A 7 3.15 1.08 4.74
CA TRP A 7 3.22 1.75 3.43
C TRP A 7 1.88 1.63 2.70
N PHE A 8 1.43 0.39 2.48
CA PHE A 8 0.10 0.04 2.04
C PHE A 8 -0.86 0.03 3.23
N THR A 9 -2.09 0.47 2.98
CA THR A 9 -3.13 0.59 4.03
C THR A 9 -4.40 -0.14 3.60
N PHE A 10 -5.36 0.55 2.99
CA PHE A 10 -6.71 0.02 2.76
C PHE A 10 -6.73 -1.29 1.96
N ASN A 11 -6.03 -1.33 0.82
CA ASN A 11 -5.97 -2.52 -0.02
C ASN A 11 -5.14 -3.66 0.58
N MET A 12 -4.17 -3.37 1.47
CA MET A 12 -3.54 -4.40 2.29
C MET A 12 -4.54 -4.98 3.30
N PHE A 13 -5.34 -4.13 3.95
CA PHE A 13 -6.35 -4.60 4.90
C PHE A 13 -7.43 -5.43 4.20
N ASP A 14 -7.84 -5.06 2.99
CA ASP A 14 -8.76 -5.85 2.18
C ASP A 14 -8.16 -7.21 1.84
N ALA A 15 -6.91 -7.27 1.34
CA ALA A 15 -6.24 -8.54 1.04
C ALA A 15 -6.15 -9.44 2.30
N GLN A 16 -5.78 -8.87 3.45
CA GLN A 16 -5.75 -9.59 4.73
C GLN A 16 -7.14 -10.08 5.17
N ALA A 17 -8.18 -9.28 4.96
CA ALA A 17 -9.55 -9.63 5.32
C ALA A 17 -10.09 -10.75 4.42
N TRP A 18 -9.82 -10.70 3.11
CA TRP A 18 -10.19 -11.76 2.16
C TRP A 18 -9.50 -13.07 2.49
N TRP A 19 -8.20 -13.03 2.77
CA TRP A 19 -7.44 -14.22 3.14
C TRP A 19 -7.96 -14.84 4.44
N SER A 20 -8.18 -14.00 5.46
CA SER A 20 -8.76 -14.46 6.74
C SER A 20 -10.17 -15.03 6.59
N ARG A 21 -11.00 -14.42 5.73
CA ARG A 21 -12.33 -14.94 5.39
C ARG A 21 -12.23 -16.34 4.80
N ASP A 22 -11.33 -16.55 3.84
CA ASP A 22 -11.21 -17.83 3.15
C ASP A 22 -10.66 -18.95 4.06
N VAL A 23 -9.83 -18.61 5.05
CA VAL A 23 -9.48 -19.54 6.14
C VAL A 23 -10.71 -19.90 6.98
N ILE A 24 -11.48 -18.90 7.44
CA ILE A 24 -12.69 -19.14 8.27
C ILE A 24 -13.74 -19.97 7.51
N MET A 25 -13.83 -19.79 6.19
CA MET A 25 -14.74 -20.53 5.32
C MET A 25 -14.24 -21.91 4.90
N GLY A 26 -13.02 -22.30 5.28
CA GLY A 26 -12.41 -23.59 4.90
C GLY A 26 -12.05 -23.69 3.41
N ARG A 27 -11.79 -22.56 2.76
CA ARG A 27 -11.27 -22.48 1.38
C ARG A 27 -9.74 -22.49 1.34
N ILE A 28 -9.11 -22.00 2.41
CA ILE A 28 -7.67 -22.07 2.64
C ILE A 28 -7.45 -22.87 3.92
N ASP A 29 -6.75 -23.98 3.80
CA ASP A 29 -6.35 -24.79 4.95
C ASP A 29 -5.08 -24.22 5.58
N LEU A 30 -5.08 -24.08 6.90
CA LEU A 30 -3.91 -23.66 7.64
C LEU A 30 -2.91 -24.81 7.82
N PRO A 31 -1.60 -24.56 7.69
CA PRO A 31 -0.59 -25.60 7.86
C PRO A 31 -0.35 -25.91 9.34
N THR A 32 0.63 -26.77 9.64
CA THR A 32 1.01 -27.03 11.03
C THR A 32 1.70 -25.82 11.67
N GLN A 33 1.75 -25.80 13.00
CA GLN A 33 2.36 -24.72 13.76
C GLN A 33 3.85 -24.52 13.39
N GLU A 34 4.59 -25.60 13.14
CA GLU A 34 6.00 -25.54 12.77
C GLU A 34 6.20 -24.81 11.43
N VAL A 35 5.32 -25.06 10.46
CA VAL A 35 5.35 -24.39 9.15
C VAL A 35 5.00 -22.92 9.30
N MET A 36 4.00 -22.57 10.12
CA MET A 36 3.65 -21.16 10.40
C MET A 36 4.80 -20.39 11.04
N ILE A 37 5.51 -20.98 12.00
CA ILE A 37 6.67 -20.35 12.64
C ILE A 37 7.80 -20.15 11.62
N SER A 38 8.03 -21.13 10.75
CA SER A 38 9.04 -21.02 9.69
C SER A 38 8.70 -19.91 8.69
N ASP A 39 7.44 -19.76 8.31
CA ASP A 39 6.97 -18.69 7.42
C ASP A 39 7.22 -17.30 8.04
N VAL A 40 6.89 -17.11 9.32
CA VAL A 40 7.17 -15.85 10.03
C VAL A 40 8.67 -15.54 10.08
N ASN A 41 9.51 -16.54 10.38
CA ASN A 41 10.97 -16.33 10.42
C ASN A 41 11.54 -15.95 9.06
N ASP A 42 11.05 -16.56 7.98
CA ASP A 42 11.46 -16.22 6.61
C ASP A 42 11.04 -14.79 6.25
N ARG A 43 9.80 -14.41 6.57
CA ARG A 43 9.31 -13.02 6.38
C ARG A 43 10.21 -12.01 7.09
N VAL A 44 10.49 -12.22 8.37
CA VAL A 44 11.39 -11.35 9.15
C VAL A 44 12.78 -11.27 8.51
N ALA A 45 13.36 -12.41 8.10
CA ALA A 45 14.67 -12.43 7.47
C ALA A 45 14.71 -11.68 6.12
N ARG A 46 13.63 -11.78 5.32
CA ARG A 46 13.50 -11.04 4.06
C ARG A 46 13.32 -9.53 4.28
N GLU A 47 12.57 -9.13 5.30
CA GLU A 47 12.41 -7.73 5.70
C GLU A 47 13.75 -7.14 6.19
N ASP A 48 14.45 -7.84 7.09
CA ASP A 48 15.75 -7.42 7.65
C ASP A 48 16.86 -7.32 6.59
N ALA A 49 16.74 -8.05 5.47
CA ALA A 49 17.69 -7.98 4.37
C ALA A 49 17.55 -6.69 3.53
N GLY A 50 16.41 -6.00 3.60
CA GLY A 50 16.17 -4.73 2.92
C GLY A 50 17.13 -3.63 3.39
N GLN A 51 17.58 -2.78 2.47
CA GLN A 51 18.61 -1.77 2.75
C GLN A 51 18.04 -0.36 2.89
N ASP A 52 16.92 -0.07 2.23
CA ASP A 52 16.29 1.24 2.28
C ASP A 52 14.75 1.19 2.21
N ASP A 53 14.12 2.36 2.37
CA ASP A 53 12.64 2.41 2.35
C ASP A 53 12.02 1.94 1.02
N TYR A 54 12.76 1.92 -0.10
CA TYR A 54 12.22 1.35 -1.33
C TYR A 54 12.12 -0.18 -1.23
N ASP A 55 13.12 -0.84 -0.65
CA ASP A 55 13.05 -2.28 -0.37
C ASP A 55 11.87 -2.58 0.55
N ALA A 56 11.64 -1.76 1.59
CA ALA A 56 10.49 -1.92 2.48
C ALA A 56 9.13 -1.74 1.77
N ILE A 57 9.02 -0.78 0.83
CA ILE A 57 7.82 -0.60 -0.01
C ILE A 57 7.57 -1.85 -0.87
N TRP A 58 8.61 -2.36 -1.53
CA TRP A 58 8.49 -3.54 -2.38
C TRP A 58 8.17 -4.80 -1.57
N TYR A 59 8.82 -4.99 -0.42
CA TYR A 59 8.54 -6.09 0.49
C TYR A 59 7.06 -6.13 0.91
N GLN A 60 6.48 -4.99 1.28
CA GLN A 60 5.06 -4.94 1.64
C GLN A 60 4.15 -5.07 0.40
N GLY A 61 4.56 -4.58 -0.76
CA GLY A 61 3.87 -4.82 -2.03
C GLY A 61 3.81 -6.30 -2.38
N ASP A 62 4.91 -7.03 -2.20
CA ASP A 62 4.98 -8.48 -2.44
C ASP A 62 4.05 -9.24 -1.49
N TYR A 63 4.01 -8.85 -0.22
CA TYR A 63 3.05 -9.40 0.75
C TYR A 63 1.59 -9.15 0.35
N VAL A 64 1.25 -7.95 -0.12
CA VAL A 64 -0.11 -7.67 -0.62
C VAL A 64 -0.43 -8.55 -1.83
N LYS A 65 0.50 -8.67 -2.77
CA LYS A 65 0.33 -9.49 -3.98
C LYS A 65 0.14 -10.97 -3.65
N GLU A 66 0.96 -11.51 -2.74
CA GLU A 66 0.84 -12.88 -2.23
C GLU A 66 -0.57 -13.17 -1.71
N LEU A 67 -1.10 -12.33 -0.81
CA LEU A 67 -2.44 -12.54 -0.25
C LEU A 67 -3.56 -12.44 -1.29
N ILE A 68 -3.42 -11.53 -2.27
CA ILE A 68 -4.39 -11.38 -3.35
C ILE A 68 -4.41 -12.63 -4.22
N ASP A 69 -3.24 -13.17 -4.57
CA ASP A 69 -3.09 -14.32 -5.47
C ASP A 69 -3.67 -15.63 -4.87
N GLU A 70 -3.84 -15.69 -3.55
CA GLU A 70 -4.43 -16.84 -2.83
C GLU A 70 -5.96 -16.78 -2.68
N THR A 71 -6.61 -15.71 -3.11
CA THR A 71 -8.05 -15.48 -2.87
C THR A 71 -8.80 -15.07 -4.13
N ASP A 72 -10.12 -14.90 -4.00
CA ASP A 72 -10.96 -14.31 -5.05
C ASP A 72 -10.98 -12.76 -5.05
N TYR A 73 -10.09 -12.10 -4.30
CA TYR A 73 -9.99 -10.64 -4.31
C TYR A 73 -9.57 -10.14 -5.69
N PRO A 74 -10.25 -9.13 -6.28
CA PRO A 74 -9.87 -8.59 -7.58
C PRO A 74 -8.44 -8.04 -7.57
N SER A 75 -7.58 -8.63 -8.41
CA SER A 75 -6.19 -8.16 -8.55
C SER A 75 -6.12 -6.76 -9.15
N PHE A 76 -5.05 -6.03 -8.82
CA PHE A 76 -4.74 -4.71 -9.33
C PHE A 76 -3.23 -4.53 -9.53
N ASP A 77 -2.80 -3.44 -10.16
CA ASP A 77 -1.39 -3.16 -10.42
C ASP A 77 -0.64 -2.72 -9.13
N VAL A 78 -0.30 -3.70 -8.28
CA VAL A 78 0.46 -3.50 -7.03
C VAL A 78 1.85 -2.92 -7.32
N GLU A 79 2.51 -3.38 -8.39
CA GLU A 79 3.82 -2.85 -8.79
C GLU A 79 3.74 -1.38 -9.23
N GLY A 80 2.65 -1.01 -9.90
CA GLY A 80 2.30 0.37 -10.18
C GLY A 80 2.18 1.21 -8.91
N ALA A 81 1.55 0.67 -7.86
CA ALA A 81 1.43 1.35 -6.58
C ALA A 81 2.80 1.55 -5.90
N CYS A 82 3.68 0.54 -5.95
CA CYS A 82 5.07 0.67 -5.48
C CYS A 82 5.84 1.78 -6.22
N LYS A 83 5.65 1.89 -7.54
CA LYS A 83 6.25 2.97 -8.35
C LYS A 83 5.71 4.35 -7.95
N VAL A 84 4.42 4.47 -7.65
CA VAL A 84 3.83 5.71 -7.13
C VAL A 84 4.43 6.09 -5.77
N PHE A 85 4.62 5.14 -4.85
CA PHE A 85 5.32 5.41 -3.59
C PHE A 85 6.76 5.88 -3.82
N LYS A 86 7.46 5.30 -4.80
CA LYS A 86 8.81 5.75 -5.18
C LYS A 86 8.82 7.20 -5.65
N GLU A 87 7.86 7.60 -6.49
CA GLU A 87 7.69 8.99 -6.93
C GLU A 87 7.39 9.92 -5.74
N TRP A 88 6.45 9.53 -4.87
CA TRP A 88 6.11 10.28 -3.65
C TRP A 88 7.32 10.51 -2.74
N LYS A 89 8.15 9.48 -2.54
CA LYS A 89 9.38 9.61 -1.76
C LYS A 89 10.36 10.58 -2.44
N GLY A 90 10.47 10.52 -3.76
CA GLY A 90 11.24 11.47 -4.56
C GLY A 90 10.77 12.91 -4.37
N HIS A 91 9.46 13.15 -4.40
CA HIS A 91 8.87 14.48 -4.16
C HIS A 91 9.15 14.98 -2.73
N LYS A 92 9.05 14.12 -1.71
CA LYS A 92 9.42 14.48 -0.33
C LYS A 92 10.89 14.88 -0.20
N LYS A 93 11.80 14.15 -0.84
CA LYS A 93 13.23 14.50 -0.87
C LYS A 93 13.50 15.80 -1.61
N LYS A 94 12.77 16.06 -2.70
CA LYS A 94 12.90 17.28 -3.50
C LYS A 94 12.47 18.52 -2.72
N ASN A 95 11.30 18.48 -2.08
CA ASN A 95 10.85 19.54 -1.20
C ASN A 95 9.80 19.02 -0.20
N ILE A 96 10.19 18.96 1.07
CA ILE A 96 9.34 18.43 2.13
C ILE A 96 8.09 19.30 2.41
N MET A 97 8.10 20.57 1.99
CA MET A 97 6.97 21.50 2.21
C MET A 97 5.98 21.53 1.03
N THR A 98 6.35 20.98 -0.14
CA THR A 98 5.49 21.02 -1.35
C THR A 98 5.25 19.64 -1.97
N PHE A 99 5.61 18.54 -1.28
CA PHE A 99 5.40 17.19 -1.82
C PHE A 99 3.91 16.85 -2.08
N ARG A 100 2.99 17.51 -1.38
CA ARG A 100 1.53 17.37 -1.57
C ARG A 100 1.01 18.09 -2.82
N ASP A 101 1.78 19.01 -3.39
CA ASP A 101 1.41 19.78 -4.58
C ASP A 101 1.73 19.02 -5.90
N ASN A 102 1.76 17.68 -5.85
CA ASN A 102 2.08 16.82 -6.99
C ASN A 102 0.93 15.86 -7.27
N SER A 103 0.74 15.51 -8.55
CA SER A 103 -0.25 14.53 -9.00
C SER A 103 0.38 13.18 -9.29
N TYR A 104 -0.40 12.11 -9.12
CA TYR A 104 -0.01 10.74 -9.45
C TYR A 104 -1.08 10.09 -10.34
N LYS A 105 -0.64 9.12 -11.14
CA LYS A 105 -1.53 8.35 -12.01
C LYS A 105 -2.22 7.25 -11.19
N SER A 106 -3.54 7.12 -11.32
CA SER A 106 -4.26 6.01 -10.71
C SER A 106 -3.87 4.69 -11.34
N VAL A 107 -3.52 3.71 -10.52
CA VAL A 107 -3.25 2.32 -10.94
C VAL A 107 -4.54 1.53 -11.22
N ILE A 108 -5.70 2.11 -10.89
CA ILE A 108 -7.02 1.50 -11.13
C ILE A 108 -7.63 2.06 -12.42
N THR A 109 -7.66 3.39 -12.57
CA THR A 109 -8.32 4.04 -13.72
C THR A 109 -7.37 4.49 -14.81
N GLY A 110 -6.06 4.48 -14.56
CA GLY A 110 -5.04 4.98 -15.49
C GLY A 110 -5.08 6.50 -15.70
N SER A 111 -5.94 7.25 -15.00
CA SER A 111 -6.04 8.71 -15.15
C SER A 111 -5.06 9.43 -14.23
N MET A 112 -4.49 10.54 -14.71
CA MET A 112 -3.67 11.43 -13.87
C MET A 112 -4.58 12.26 -12.97
N ALA A 113 -4.27 12.34 -11.67
CA ALA A 113 -5.00 13.21 -10.75
C ALA A 113 -4.87 14.69 -11.20
N PRO A 114 -5.95 15.49 -11.14
CA PRO A 114 -5.84 16.92 -11.39
C PRO A 114 -4.98 17.59 -10.31
N ILE A 115 -4.38 18.73 -10.65
CA ILE A 115 -3.71 19.58 -9.67
C ILE A 115 -4.80 20.28 -8.84
N HIS A 116 -4.63 20.30 -7.53
CA HIS A 116 -5.56 20.98 -6.62
C HIS A 116 -5.56 22.50 -6.87
N HIS A 117 -6.71 23.16 -6.65
CA HIS A 117 -6.89 24.59 -6.94
C HIS A 117 -6.07 25.52 -6.02
N THR A 118 -5.60 25.01 -4.87
CA THR A 118 -4.82 25.77 -3.88
C THR A 118 -3.57 24.98 -3.45
N PRO A 119 -2.35 25.57 -3.45
CA PRO A 119 -1.16 24.93 -2.88
C PRO A 119 -1.35 24.55 -1.41
N TRP A 120 -0.75 23.44 -0.98
CA TRP A 120 -0.98 22.87 0.36
C TRP A 120 -0.67 23.86 1.49
N LYS A 121 0.38 24.66 1.37
CA LYS A 121 0.74 25.67 2.38
C LYS A 121 -0.36 26.72 2.60
N ASP A 122 -1.11 27.03 1.54
CA ASP A 122 -2.11 28.09 1.55
C ASP A 122 -3.54 27.55 1.74
N ALA A 123 -3.71 26.22 1.68
CA ALA A 123 -4.98 25.50 1.89
C ALA A 123 -5.26 25.31 3.39
N MET A 124 -5.64 26.39 4.06
CA MET A 124 -5.85 26.42 5.52
C MET A 124 -7.22 25.91 5.99
N ASP A 125 -8.18 25.77 5.08
CA ASP A 125 -9.51 25.19 5.35
C ASP A 125 -9.48 23.70 4.98
N ASP A 126 -9.69 22.83 5.96
CA ASP A 126 -9.60 21.36 5.84
C ASP A 126 -10.96 20.67 5.65
N THR A 127 -12.02 21.44 5.37
CA THR A 127 -13.35 20.90 5.08
C THR A 127 -13.41 20.22 3.71
N ILE A 128 -14.28 19.24 3.57
CA ILE A 128 -14.54 18.57 2.28
C ILE A 128 -15.19 19.54 1.29
N GLU A 129 -16.02 20.47 1.77
CA GLU A 129 -16.67 21.49 0.96
C GLU A 129 -15.65 22.39 0.27
N SER A 130 -14.63 22.85 0.99
CA SER A 130 -13.53 23.66 0.43
C SER A 130 -12.68 22.86 -0.57
N TYR A 131 -12.35 21.61 -0.23
CA TYR A 131 -11.50 20.74 -1.05
C TYR A 131 -12.14 20.34 -2.41
N LEU A 132 -13.47 20.29 -2.47
CA LEU A 132 -14.22 19.87 -3.67
C LEU A 132 -14.75 21.06 -4.49
N LEU A 133 -14.32 22.29 -4.21
CA LEU A 133 -14.69 23.45 -5.01
C LEU A 133 -14.24 23.28 -6.46
N ASN A 134 -15.13 23.65 -7.39
CA ASN A 134 -14.87 23.63 -8.84
C ASN A 134 -14.50 25.03 -9.34
#